data_AF-A0A1H5W5U4-F1
#
_entry.id   AF-A0A1H5W5U4-F1
#
_cell.length_a   1.000
_cell.length_b   1.000
_cell.length_c   1.000
_cell.angle_alpha   90.00
_cell.angle_beta   90.00
_cell.angle_gamma   90.00
#
_symmetry.space_group_name_H-M   'P 1'
#
loop_
_entity.id
_entity.type
_entity.pdbx_description
1 polymer ?
#
loop_
_entity_poly.entity_id
_entity_poly.type
_entity_poly.pdbx_seq_one_letter_code
_entity_poly.pdbx_strand_id
1 'polypeptide(L)'
;METKKSILSVMALLCSTLLYGQSDTGSFHTIGEHNRTFVKNVEDKTREDVSDSICSTDSNMIDSVQLSTTVYSGLSIEQLEKLIKLYESYKQDKRERSTLIEHNNQQVLSYYTGESRELTLANLIDVIEEVGLNNQLFVLAQAVLETGHFTSSVCKNYHNLFGLYDSKHKDYYRFARWEDSVVGYRKFIQYRYKGGNYLQFLKRIGYAEDPRYTTTVAKIATQLYKRLSTQ
;
A
#
# COMPACT_ATOMS: atom_id res chain seq x y z
N MET A 1 50.65 -7.25 42.17
CA MET A 1 50.06 -7.69 43.46
C MET A 1 49.91 -6.43 44.29
N GLU A 2 48.76 -5.93 44.68
CA GLU A 2 47.48 -6.55 45.05
C GLU A 2 46.29 -5.70 44.56
N THR A 3 45.19 -6.40 44.32
CA THR A 3 43.89 -5.91 43.90
C THR A 3 43.12 -5.28 45.07
N LYS A 4 42.51 -4.11 44.85
CA LYS A 4 41.35 -3.68 45.64
C LYS A 4 40.09 -3.83 44.81
N LYS A 5 39.36 -4.92 45.06
CA LYS A 5 37.93 -5.04 44.79
C LYS A 5 37.20 -4.36 45.94
N SER A 6 36.26 -3.48 45.66
CA SER A 6 35.18 -3.15 46.59
C SER A 6 33.86 -3.16 45.85
N ILE A 7 32.93 -3.89 46.45
CA ILE A 7 31.59 -4.24 45.99
C ILE A 7 30.62 -3.23 46.60
N LEU A 8 29.75 -2.64 45.78
CA LEU A 8 28.48 -2.04 46.19
C LEU A 8 27.51 -2.22 45.02
N SER A 9 26.73 -3.30 44.94
CA SER A 9 25.55 -3.64 45.75
C SER A 9 24.31 -2.77 45.45
N VAL A 10 23.46 -3.32 44.56
CA VAL A 10 22.00 -3.45 44.74
C VAL A 10 21.13 -2.19 44.54
N MET A 11 20.44 -2.11 43.39
CA MET A 11 18.97 -2.25 43.32
C MET A 11 18.45 -1.95 41.90
N ALA A 12 17.99 -3.00 41.22
CA ALA A 12 17.02 -2.88 40.15
C ALA A 12 15.71 -2.36 40.76
N LEU A 13 15.28 -1.16 40.34
CA LEU A 13 13.95 -0.66 40.66
C LEU A 13 13.15 -0.53 39.35
N LEU A 14 12.31 -1.55 39.18
CA LEU A 14 11.15 -1.59 38.29
C LEU A 14 10.36 -0.29 38.43
N CYS A 15 10.32 0.51 37.37
CA CYS A 15 9.30 1.54 37.20
C CYS A 15 8.39 1.12 36.05
N SER A 16 7.52 0.16 36.34
CA SER A 16 6.27 -0.05 35.64
C SER A 16 5.39 1.19 35.86
N THR A 17 5.30 2.04 34.84
CA THR A 17 4.17 2.96 34.72
C THR A 17 3.40 2.60 33.46
N LEU A 18 2.15 2.22 33.71
CA LEU A 18 1.10 1.95 32.75
C LEU A 18 1.00 3.08 31.72
N LEU A 19 1.11 2.73 30.45
CA LEU A 19 0.39 3.45 29.42
C LEU A 19 -0.47 2.45 28.66
N TYR A 20 -1.76 2.73 28.77
CA TYR A 20 -2.89 2.06 28.15
C TYR A 20 -2.57 1.52 26.76
N GLY A 21 -2.74 0.20 26.61
CA GLY A 21 -3.02 -0.37 25.31
C GLY A 21 -4.34 0.19 24.82
N GLN A 22 -4.28 1.17 23.92
CA GLN A 22 -5.36 1.32 22.96
C GLN A 22 -5.02 0.39 21.81
N SER A 23 -5.74 -0.73 21.77
CA SER A 23 -5.95 -1.52 20.57
C SER A 23 -6.73 -0.64 19.57
N ASP A 24 -6.02 0.31 18.98
CA ASP A 24 -6.51 0.97 17.79
C ASP A 24 -6.01 0.12 16.63
N THR A 25 -6.93 -0.48 15.89
CA THR A 25 -6.62 -1.18 14.65
C THR A 25 -6.13 -0.12 13.67
N GLY A 26 -4.83 0.20 13.74
CA GLY A 26 -4.21 1.34 13.06
C GLY A 26 -4.42 1.27 11.56
N SER A 27 -5.43 1.99 11.10
CA SER A 27 -5.63 2.30 9.69
C SER A 27 -4.49 3.22 9.26
N PHE A 28 -3.82 2.87 8.17
CA PHE A 28 -2.78 3.68 7.55
C PHE A 28 -3.30 5.06 7.16
N HIS A 29 -2.46 6.08 7.25
CA HIS A 29 -2.85 7.46 6.92
C HIS A 29 -2.75 7.78 5.42
N THR A 30 -2.08 6.92 4.64
CA THR A 30 -1.88 7.07 3.19
C THR A 30 -3.16 6.84 2.39
N ILE A 31 -3.38 7.65 1.36
CA ILE A 31 -4.60 7.71 0.52
C ILE A 31 -4.97 6.34 -0.06
N GLY A 32 -6.21 5.90 0.20
CA GLY A 32 -6.89 4.80 -0.48
C GLY A 32 -7.96 5.39 -1.41
N GLU A 33 -7.65 5.45 -2.71
CA GLU A 33 -8.51 5.83 -3.84
C GLU A 33 -9.87 6.54 -3.57
N HIS A 34 -9.98 7.81 -3.98
CA HIS A 34 -11.22 8.33 -4.60
C HIS A 34 -10.93 9.34 -5.73
N ASN A 35 -11.34 8.98 -6.94
CA ASN A 35 -11.64 9.79 -8.14
C ASN A 35 -10.65 10.89 -8.56
N ARG A 36 -9.70 10.54 -9.43
CA ARG A 36 -9.07 11.49 -10.36
C ARG A 36 -10.03 11.81 -11.51
N THR A 37 -10.76 12.92 -11.42
CA THR A 37 -11.38 13.54 -12.59
C THR A 37 -10.26 14.10 -13.47
N PHE A 38 -10.02 13.46 -14.61
CA PHE A 38 -9.07 13.90 -15.62
C PHE A 38 -9.65 15.16 -16.29
N VAL A 39 -9.17 16.34 -15.91
CA VAL A 39 -9.44 17.56 -16.67
C VAL A 39 -8.62 17.46 -17.95
N LYS A 40 -9.27 17.09 -19.06
CA LYS A 40 -8.72 17.29 -20.42
C LYS A 40 -8.81 18.79 -20.73
N ASN A 41 -7.66 19.43 -20.89
CA ASN A 41 -7.62 20.70 -21.60
C ASN A 41 -7.75 20.44 -23.10
N VAL A 42 -8.66 21.20 -23.67
CA VAL A 42 -9.04 21.31 -25.08
C VAL A 42 -7.93 22.02 -25.84
N GLU A 43 -7.53 21.47 -26.98
CA GLU A 43 -7.09 22.27 -28.12
C GLU A 43 -7.83 21.79 -29.38
N ASP A 44 -8.45 22.78 -30.00
CA ASP A 44 -9.38 22.76 -31.13
C ASP A 44 -8.63 22.84 -32.46
N LYS A 45 -9.08 22.04 -33.45
CA LYS A 45 -8.99 22.38 -34.87
C LYS A 45 -10.03 21.60 -35.69
N THR A 46 -11.21 22.21 -35.85
CA THR A 46 -11.99 22.41 -37.11
C THR A 46 -11.35 21.90 -38.42
N ARG A 47 -12.03 21.36 -39.46
CA ARG A 47 -13.41 21.21 -40.02
C ARG A 47 -13.30 20.04 -41.07
N GLU A 48 -14.31 19.40 -41.66
CA GLU A 48 -15.43 19.87 -42.52
C GLU A 48 -16.48 18.75 -42.73
N ASP A 49 -17.67 19.20 -43.16
CA ASP A 49 -18.94 18.54 -43.47
C ASP A 49 -18.89 17.34 -44.45
N VAL A 50 -19.93 16.48 -44.41
CA VAL A 50 -20.93 16.31 -45.51
C VAL A 50 -22.04 15.31 -45.09
N SER A 51 -23.24 15.66 -45.58
CA SER A 51 -24.59 15.15 -45.35
C SER A 51 -24.93 13.76 -45.91
N ASP A 52 -25.98 13.19 -45.31
CA ASP A 52 -27.03 12.29 -45.83
C ASP A 52 -26.71 10.97 -46.55
N SER A 53 -27.39 9.89 -46.10
CA SER A 53 -28.27 9.02 -46.92
C SER A 53 -28.21 7.53 -46.52
N ILE A 54 -29.34 7.06 -45.98
CA ILE A 54 -30.07 5.80 -46.23
C ILE A 54 -29.29 4.53 -46.66
N CYS A 55 -29.39 3.52 -45.76
CA CYS A 55 -29.69 2.08 -45.93
C CYS A 55 -29.02 1.23 -47.05
N SER A 56 -28.32 0.17 -46.63
CA SER A 56 -28.56 -1.26 -46.98
C SER A 56 -27.41 -2.11 -46.40
N THR A 57 -27.69 -3.01 -45.46
CA THR A 57 -27.88 -4.47 -45.66
C THR A 57 -26.58 -5.21 -46.03
N ASP A 58 -26.07 -6.02 -45.10
CA ASP A 58 -25.73 -7.44 -45.28
C ASP A 58 -25.20 -7.98 -43.94
N SER A 59 -26.07 -8.61 -43.15
CA SER A 59 -26.30 -10.07 -43.15
C SER A 59 -25.12 -10.85 -42.56
N ASN A 60 -25.22 -11.11 -41.26
CA ASN A 60 -25.28 -12.48 -40.76
C ASN A 60 -25.83 -12.48 -39.32
N MET A 61 -27.16 -12.42 -39.26
CA MET A 61 -27.92 -12.99 -38.15
C MET A 61 -27.68 -14.50 -38.13
N ILE A 62 -26.99 -15.01 -37.11
CA ILE A 62 -27.29 -16.33 -36.59
C ILE A 62 -28.04 -16.11 -35.29
N ASP A 63 -29.34 -16.34 -35.40
CA ASP A 63 -30.33 -16.44 -34.34
C ASP A 63 -29.86 -17.40 -33.24
N SER A 64 -29.52 -16.84 -32.08
CA SER A 64 -29.08 -17.59 -30.90
C SER A 64 -30.20 -17.83 -29.90
N VAL A 65 -31.46 -17.48 -30.23
CA VAL A 65 -32.59 -17.64 -29.32
C VAL A 65 -33.22 -19.05 -29.43
N GLN A 66 -32.91 -19.84 -30.47
CA GLN A 66 -33.48 -21.19 -30.64
C GLN A 66 -32.56 -22.37 -30.24
N LEU A 67 -31.29 -22.18 -29.88
CA LEU A 67 -30.35 -23.30 -29.69
C LEU A 67 -30.43 -24.04 -28.33
N SER A 68 -31.29 -23.63 -27.39
CA SER A 68 -31.25 -24.21 -26.02
C SER A 68 -32.55 -24.84 -25.51
N THR A 69 -33.69 -24.67 -26.18
CA THR A 69 -34.95 -25.14 -25.60
C THR A 69 -35.21 -26.63 -25.82
N THR A 70 -34.64 -27.26 -26.85
CA THR A 70 -34.92 -28.65 -27.24
C THR A 70 -34.03 -29.72 -26.58
N VAL A 71 -32.91 -29.33 -25.95
CA VAL A 71 -31.97 -30.31 -25.35
C VAL A 71 -32.29 -30.59 -23.87
N TYR A 72 -32.90 -29.63 -23.17
CA TYR A 72 -33.17 -29.71 -21.73
C TYR A 72 -34.64 -30.00 -21.40
N SER A 73 -35.54 -29.91 -22.38
CA SER A 73 -36.98 -30.15 -22.20
C SER A 73 -37.35 -31.62 -21.93
N GLY A 74 -36.39 -32.55 -22.05
CA GLY A 74 -36.56 -33.97 -21.72
C GLY A 74 -35.95 -34.42 -20.39
N LEU A 75 -35.39 -33.51 -19.58
CA LEU A 75 -34.78 -33.87 -18.30
C LEU A 75 -35.83 -33.97 -17.19
N SER A 76 -35.69 -34.97 -16.33
CA SER A 76 -36.49 -35.05 -15.12
C SER A 76 -36.09 -33.94 -14.14
N ILE A 77 -37.01 -33.61 -13.22
CA ILE A 77 -36.77 -32.59 -12.18
C ILE A 77 -35.49 -32.92 -11.39
N GLU A 78 -35.25 -34.18 -11.05
CA GLU A 78 -34.05 -34.62 -10.32
C GLU A 78 -32.76 -34.39 -11.12
N GLN A 79 -32.80 -34.56 -12.44
CA GLN A 79 -31.65 -34.32 -13.31
C GLN A 79 -31.35 -32.82 -13.43
N LEU A 80 -32.39 -31.98 -13.47
CA LEU A 80 -32.24 -30.53 -13.45
C LEU A 80 -31.64 -30.03 -12.13
N GLU A 81 -32.05 -30.59 -10.99
CA GLU A 81 -31.48 -30.27 -9.68
C GLU A 81 -29.98 -30.62 -9.59
N LYS A 82 -29.57 -31.79 -10.13
CA LYS A 82 -28.15 -32.18 -10.20
C LYS A 82 -27.34 -31.22 -11.09
N LEU A 83 -27.90 -30.78 -12.21
CA LEU A 83 -27.25 -29.83 -13.12
C LEU A 83 -27.05 -28.46 -12.47
N ILE A 84 -28.08 -27.96 -11.79
CA ILE A 84 -28.01 -26.67 -11.05
C ILE A 84 -26.93 -26.75 -9.98
N LYS A 85 -26.89 -27.84 -9.20
CA LYS A 85 -25.88 -28.04 -8.16
C LYS A 85 -24.46 -28.08 -8.72
N LEU A 86 -24.26 -28.73 -9.86
CA LEU A 86 -22.97 -28.76 -10.57
C LEU A 86 -22.54 -27.37 -11.04
N TYR A 87 -23.46 -26.58 -11.60
CA TYR A 87 -23.16 -25.24 -12.08
C TYR A 87 -22.84 -24.26 -10.94
N GLU A 88 -23.58 -24.32 -9.83
CA GLU A 88 -23.29 -23.51 -8.64
C GLU A 88 -21.93 -23.88 -8.04
N SER A 89 -21.60 -25.18 -7.95
CA SER A 89 -20.28 -25.63 -7.52
C SER A 89 -19.17 -25.16 -8.45
N TYR A 90 -19.38 -25.19 -9.77
CA TYR A 90 -18.42 -24.66 -10.75
C TYR A 90 -18.22 -23.15 -10.61
N LYS A 91 -19.31 -22.38 -10.41
CA LYS A 91 -19.22 -20.94 -10.16
C LYS A 91 -18.45 -20.62 -8.89
N GLN A 92 -18.65 -21.42 -7.84
CA GLN A 92 -17.95 -21.25 -6.58
C GLN A 92 -16.45 -21.58 -6.73
N ASP A 93 -16.09 -22.70 -7.35
CA ASP A 93 -14.68 -23.06 -7.61
C ASP A 93 -13.98 -22.01 -8.49
N LYS A 94 -14.68 -21.46 -9.49
CA LYS A 94 -14.17 -20.37 -10.33
C LYS A 94 -13.94 -19.08 -9.53
N ARG A 95 -14.87 -18.71 -8.64
CA ARG A 95 -14.69 -17.56 -7.73
C ARG A 95 -13.51 -17.77 -6.80
N GLU A 96 -13.40 -18.95 -6.18
CA GLU A 96 -12.32 -19.31 -5.27
C GLU A 96 -10.95 -19.28 -6.00
N ARG A 97 -10.85 -19.87 -7.21
CA ARG A 97 -9.65 -19.73 -8.06
C ARG A 97 -9.33 -18.29 -8.42
N SER A 98 -10.31 -17.48 -8.79
CA SER A 98 -10.09 -16.06 -9.09
C SER A 98 -9.57 -15.29 -7.89
N THR A 99 -10.11 -15.54 -6.69
CA THR A 99 -9.60 -14.92 -5.45
C THR A 99 -8.18 -15.40 -5.11
N LEU A 100 -7.86 -16.67 -5.32
CA LEU A 100 -6.52 -17.22 -5.10
C LEU A 100 -5.50 -16.72 -6.13
N ILE A 101 -5.92 -16.47 -7.38
CA ILE A 101 -5.07 -15.90 -8.43
C ILE A 101 -4.83 -14.40 -8.18
N GLU A 102 -5.82 -13.65 -7.68
CA GLU A 102 -5.66 -12.25 -7.26
C GLU A 102 -4.69 -12.13 -6.08
N HIS A 103 -4.74 -13.04 -5.11
CA HIS A 103 -3.81 -13.04 -3.97
C HIS A 103 -2.37 -13.46 -4.33
N ASN A 104 -2.15 -14.18 -5.44
CA ASN A 104 -0.82 -14.70 -5.82
C ASN A 104 -0.05 -13.86 -6.86
N ASN A 105 -0.62 -12.77 -7.37
CA ASN A 105 0.02 -11.95 -8.41
C ASN A 105 0.64 -10.63 -7.92
N GLN A 106 0.65 -10.36 -6.61
CA GLN A 106 1.38 -9.20 -6.09
C GLN A 106 2.88 -9.48 -6.09
N GLN A 107 3.58 -8.83 -7.01
CA GLN A 107 5.03 -8.87 -7.09
C GLN A 107 5.63 -8.35 -5.77
N VAL A 108 6.35 -9.23 -5.07
CA VAL A 108 7.19 -8.82 -3.94
C VAL A 108 8.40 -8.08 -4.48
N LEU A 109 8.56 -6.83 -4.08
CA LEU A 109 9.61 -5.94 -4.56
C LEU A 109 10.89 -6.13 -3.76
N SER A 110 12.01 -6.33 -4.46
CA SER A 110 13.36 -6.41 -3.90
C SER A 110 14.26 -5.45 -4.67
N TYR A 111 14.84 -4.47 -3.98
CA TYR A 111 15.56 -3.34 -4.57
C TYR A 111 16.88 -3.03 -3.87
N TYR A 112 16.92 -3.19 -2.56
CA TYR A 112 18.07 -2.90 -1.73
C TYR A 112 19.13 -3.97 -1.94
N THR A 113 20.39 -3.57 -2.12
CA THR A 113 21.50 -4.50 -2.39
C THR A 113 22.46 -4.64 -1.21
N GLY A 114 22.20 -3.93 -0.11
CA GLY A 114 23.01 -4.00 1.09
C GLY A 114 22.64 -5.16 2.02
N GLU A 115 23.43 -5.26 3.10
CA GLU A 115 23.24 -6.24 4.17
C GLU A 115 21.89 -6.04 4.87
N SER A 116 21.22 -7.15 5.16
CA SER A 116 19.96 -7.12 5.89
C SER A 116 20.20 -6.81 7.36
N ARG A 117 19.38 -5.94 7.94
CA ARG A 117 19.47 -5.55 9.35
C ARG A 117 18.14 -5.74 10.06
N GLU A 118 18.17 -5.82 11.38
CA GLU A 118 16.95 -5.75 12.19
C GLU A 118 16.28 -4.38 12.02
N LEU A 119 14.95 -4.34 11.96
CA LEU A 119 14.20 -3.09 11.91
C LEU A 119 14.27 -2.38 13.27
N THR A 120 15.24 -1.47 13.38
CA THR A 120 15.41 -0.57 14.54
C THR A 120 15.49 0.87 14.05
N LEU A 121 15.28 1.84 14.96
CA LEU A 121 15.38 3.25 14.60
C LEU A 121 16.78 3.62 14.09
N ALA A 122 17.84 3.07 14.70
CA ALA A 122 19.22 3.32 14.31
C ALA A 122 19.51 2.76 12.90
N ASN A 123 19.17 1.50 12.66
CA ASN A 123 19.38 0.88 11.35
C ASN A 123 18.56 1.59 10.26
N LEU A 124 17.35 2.06 10.58
CA LEU A 124 16.54 2.84 9.63
C LEU A 124 17.20 4.17 9.27
N ILE A 125 17.83 4.86 10.23
CA ILE A 125 18.59 6.10 9.96
C ILE A 125 19.73 5.79 8.98
N ASP A 126 20.52 4.76 9.25
CA ASP A 126 21.64 4.36 8.40
C ASP A 126 21.17 4.06 6.96
N VAL A 127 20.11 3.25 6.81
CA VAL A 127 19.59 2.88 5.49
C VAL A 127 18.98 4.09 4.76
N ILE A 128 18.34 5.03 5.46
CA ILE A 128 17.85 6.28 4.88
C ILE A 128 19.00 7.12 4.32
N GLU A 129 20.14 7.15 5.03
CA GLU A 129 21.36 7.83 4.60
C GLU A 129 22.01 7.13 3.40
N GLU A 130 22.21 5.81 3.48
CA GLU A 130 22.78 4.98 2.42
C GLU A 130 21.98 5.05 1.11
N VAL A 131 20.64 5.05 1.21
CA VAL A 131 19.75 5.21 0.06
C VAL A 131 19.76 6.65 -0.48
N GLY A 132 20.24 7.63 0.30
CA GLY A 132 20.35 9.03 -0.12
C GLY A 132 19.01 9.74 -0.21
N LEU A 133 18.14 9.54 0.79
CA LEU A 133 16.86 10.24 0.86
C LEU A 133 17.04 11.70 1.33
N ASN A 134 16.25 12.61 0.76
CA ASN A 134 16.17 13.99 1.20
C ASN A 134 15.27 14.13 2.44
N ASN A 135 15.49 15.19 3.22
CA ASN A 135 14.68 15.53 4.39
C ASN A 135 14.54 14.37 5.39
N GLN A 136 15.67 13.71 5.68
CA GLN A 136 15.76 12.44 6.41
C GLN A 136 14.99 12.44 7.74
N LEU A 137 15.03 13.53 8.52
CA LEU A 137 14.28 13.62 9.78
C LEU A 137 12.76 13.52 9.57
N PHE A 138 12.22 14.14 8.52
CA PHE A 138 10.80 14.04 8.21
C PHE A 138 10.44 12.66 7.65
N VAL A 139 11.31 12.08 6.82
CA VAL A 139 11.13 10.70 6.32
C VAL A 139 11.11 9.70 7.48
N LEU A 140 12.02 9.86 8.44
CA LEU A 140 12.07 9.04 9.65
C LEU A 140 10.78 9.19 10.47
N ALA A 141 10.29 10.42 10.62
CA ALA A 141 9.02 10.69 11.30
C ALA A 141 7.82 10.06 10.58
N GLN A 142 7.80 10.06 9.25
CA GLN A 142 6.77 9.37 8.47
C GLN A 142 6.82 7.86 8.75
N ALA A 143 8.01 7.23 8.69
CA ALA A 143 8.13 5.80 8.97
C ALA A 143 7.62 5.43 10.38
N VAL A 144 7.95 6.23 11.40
CA VAL A 144 7.45 6.00 12.77
C VAL A 144 5.93 6.15 12.84
N LEU A 145 5.38 7.17 12.18
CA LEU A 145 3.94 7.43 12.14
C LEU A 145 3.17 6.30 11.42
N GLU A 146 3.55 5.97 10.18
CA GLU A 146 2.84 4.98 9.34
C GLU A 146 2.89 3.57 9.94
N THR A 147 3.97 3.24 10.65
CA THR A 147 4.15 1.90 11.20
C THR A 147 3.56 1.73 12.59
N GLY A 148 3.04 2.81 13.22
CA GLY A 148 2.67 2.79 14.63
C GLY A 148 3.85 2.33 15.50
N HIS A 149 5.03 2.94 15.31
CA HIS A 149 6.27 2.55 15.98
C HIS A 149 6.73 1.12 15.65
N PHE A 150 6.73 0.76 14.37
CA PHE A 150 7.14 -0.56 13.83
C PHE A 150 6.25 -1.74 14.25
N THR A 151 5.01 -1.48 14.67
CA THR A 151 4.12 -2.51 15.19
C THR A 151 3.02 -2.94 14.24
N SER A 152 2.69 -2.13 13.23
CA SER A 152 1.55 -2.35 12.33
C SER A 152 1.69 -3.61 11.47
N SER A 153 0.55 -4.17 11.05
CA SER A 153 0.50 -5.42 10.29
C SER A 153 1.16 -5.30 8.92
N VAL A 154 0.92 -4.22 8.18
CA VAL A 154 1.55 -3.97 6.87
C VAL A 154 3.06 -3.70 7.03
N CYS A 155 3.49 -3.05 8.11
CA CYS A 155 4.92 -2.93 8.43
C CYS A 155 5.55 -4.33 8.59
N LYS A 156 4.94 -5.20 9.39
CA LYS A 156 5.50 -6.53 9.72
C LYS A 156 5.37 -7.54 8.59
N ASN A 157 4.22 -7.59 7.93
CA ASN A 157 3.90 -8.64 6.96
C ASN A 157 4.30 -8.25 5.54
N TYR A 158 4.24 -6.96 5.19
CA TYR A 158 4.53 -6.47 3.84
C TYR A 158 5.87 -5.73 3.77
N HIS A 159 6.55 -5.61 4.91
CA HIS A 159 7.80 -4.87 5.06
C HIS A 159 7.72 -3.43 4.52
N ASN A 160 6.55 -2.81 4.65
CA ASN A 160 6.26 -1.50 4.07
C ASN A 160 6.21 -0.43 5.16
N LEU A 161 7.31 0.32 5.29
CA LEU A 161 7.46 1.33 6.35
C LEU A 161 6.69 2.63 6.09
N PHE A 162 6.25 2.86 4.85
CA PHE A 162 5.71 4.17 4.43
C PHE A 162 4.25 4.09 3.99
N GLY A 163 3.60 2.93 4.16
CA GLY A 163 2.23 2.73 3.70
C GLY A 163 2.09 2.95 2.19
N LEU A 164 3.10 2.57 1.39
CA LEU A 164 3.08 2.77 -0.06
C LEU A 164 1.96 1.93 -0.67
N TYR A 165 0.96 2.59 -1.26
CA TYR A 165 -0.23 1.96 -1.81
C TYR A 165 -0.13 1.78 -3.33
N ASP A 166 -0.45 0.58 -3.80
CA ASP A 166 -0.54 0.25 -5.21
C ASP A 166 -2.01 0.38 -5.67
N SER A 167 -2.34 1.54 -6.24
CA SER A 167 -3.69 1.76 -6.78
C SER A 167 -4.09 0.76 -7.87
N LYS A 168 -3.14 0.17 -8.61
CA LYS A 168 -3.45 -0.79 -9.67
C LYS A 168 -4.04 -2.08 -9.10
N HIS A 169 -3.48 -2.55 -7.98
CA HIS A 169 -3.90 -3.78 -7.32
C HIS A 169 -4.79 -3.53 -6.09
N LYS A 170 -5.07 -2.26 -5.78
CA LYS A 170 -5.90 -1.80 -4.66
C LYS A 170 -5.47 -2.37 -3.30
N ASP A 171 -4.16 -2.38 -3.06
CA ASP A 171 -3.56 -2.88 -1.82
C ASP A 171 -2.16 -2.26 -1.66
N TYR A 172 -1.53 -2.49 -0.51
CA TYR A 172 -0.19 -1.99 -0.24
C TYR A 172 0.89 -2.78 -1.00
N TYR A 173 1.94 -2.08 -1.42
CA TYR A 173 3.14 -2.73 -1.94
C TYR A 173 3.73 -3.66 -0.89
N ARG A 174 4.17 -4.83 -1.35
CA ARG A 174 4.91 -5.82 -0.56
C ARG A 174 6.37 -5.77 -0.94
N PHE A 175 7.21 -5.78 0.07
CA PHE A 175 8.65 -5.73 -0.06
C PHE A 175 9.25 -7.01 0.51
N ALA A 176 10.37 -7.46 -0.09
CA ALA A 176 11.08 -8.64 0.40
C ALA A 176 11.65 -8.37 1.80
N ARG A 177 12.17 -7.16 2.03
CA ARG A 177 12.68 -6.68 3.31
C ARG A 177 12.30 -5.21 3.53
N TRP A 178 12.44 -4.72 4.77
CA TRP A 178 12.02 -3.36 5.10
C TRP A 178 12.89 -2.31 4.42
N GLU A 179 14.16 -2.60 4.17
CA GLU A 179 15.11 -1.75 3.46
C GLU A 179 14.65 -1.48 2.02
N ASP A 180 14.02 -2.48 1.38
CA ASP A 180 13.46 -2.34 0.03
C ASP A 180 12.34 -1.29 0.00
N SER A 181 11.58 -1.12 1.09
CA SER A 181 10.57 -0.06 1.20
C SER A 181 11.17 1.34 1.31
N VAL A 182 12.37 1.48 1.86
CA VAL A 182 13.13 2.75 1.86
C VAL A 182 13.55 3.11 0.43
N VAL A 183 14.03 2.13 -0.33
CA VAL A 183 14.32 2.31 -1.76
C VAL A 183 13.03 2.59 -2.55
N GLY A 184 11.94 1.90 -2.23
CA GLY A 184 10.61 2.12 -2.78
C GLY A 184 10.13 3.56 -2.56
N TYR A 185 10.30 4.09 -1.34
CA TYR A 185 9.96 5.48 -1.03
C TYR A 185 10.74 6.49 -1.89
N ARG A 186 12.04 6.24 -2.13
CA ARG A 186 12.84 7.04 -3.06
C ARG A 186 12.22 7.05 -4.45
N LYS A 187 11.91 5.86 -4.97
CA LYS A 187 11.43 5.63 -6.33
C LYS A 187 10.01 6.15 -6.57
N PHE A 188 9.11 6.01 -5.60
CA PHE A 188 7.68 6.27 -5.78
C PHE A 188 7.24 7.63 -5.25
N ILE A 189 7.94 8.16 -4.24
CA ILE A 189 7.58 9.43 -3.61
C ILE A 189 8.63 10.49 -3.89
N GLN A 190 9.89 10.26 -3.49
CA GLN A 190 10.90 11.32 -3.54
C GLN A 190 11.31 11.73 -4.96
N TYR A 191 11.09 10.91 -5.99
CA TYR A 191 11.35 11.33 -7.37
C TYR A 191 10.59 12.61 -7.77
N ARG A 192 9.43 12.86 -7.13
CA ARG A 192 8.58 14.06 -7.30
C ARG A 192 9.06 15.27 -6.50
N TYR A 193 9.97 15.08 -5.55
CA TYR A 193 10.50 16.16 -4.72
C TYR A 193 11.61 16.89 -5.48
N LYS A 194 11.47 18.22 -5.62
CA LYS A 194 12.38 19.09 -6.37
C LYS A 194 13.04 20.17 -5.50
N GLY A 195 13.07 19.95 -4.18
CA GLY A 195 13.52 20.95 -3.20
C GLY A 195 12.37 21.77 -2.58
N GLY A 196 12.74 22.66 -1.66
CA GLY A 196 11.80 23.53 -0.93
C GLY A 196 11.29 22.93 0.40
N ASN A 197 10.14 23.40 0.86
CA ASN A 197 9.55 22.92 2.12
C ASN A 197 8.96 21.49 1.93
N TYR A 198 9.49 20.53 2.69
CA TYR A 198 9.10 19.14 2.54
C TYR A 198 7.66 18.83 2.94
N LEU A 199 7.15 19.45 4.02
CA LEU A 199 5.76 19.24 4.46
C LEU A 199 4.76 19.80 3.45
N GLN A 200 5.07 20.95 2.83
CA GLN A 200 4.28 21.47 1.70
C GLN A 200 4.33 20.54 0.50
N PHE A 201 5.48 19.90 0.23
CA PHE A 201 5.59 18.87 -0.80
C PHE A 201 4.65 17.70 -0.51
N LEU A 202 4.66 17.13 0.71
CA LEU A 202 3.78 16.03 1.11
C LEU A 202 2.30 16.40 0.94
N LYS A 203 1.92 17.61 1.36
CA LYS A 203 0.55 18.12 1.17
C LYS A 203 0.19 18.25 -0.31
N ARG A 204 1.08 18.80 -1.13
CA ARG A 204 0.86 19.03 -2.56
C ARG A 204 0.67 17.73 -3.34
N ILE A 205 1.41 16.68 -3.00
CA ILE A 205 1.28 15.40 -3.69
C ILE A 205 0.08 14.58 -3.21
N GLY A 206 -0.65 15.05 -2.19
CA GLY A 206 -1.72 14.29 -1.55
C GLY A 206 -1.18 13.00 -0.95
N TYR A 207 -0.15 13.08 -0.09
CA TYR A 207 0.46 11.89 0.49
C TYR A 207 -0.54 11.12 1.37
N ALA A 208 -1.30 11.85 2.19
CA ALA A 208 -2.27 11.32 3.14
C ALA A 208 -3.58 12.10 3.05
N GLU A 209 -4.69 11.43 3.36
CA GLU A 209 -6.03 12.04 3.39
C GLU A 209 -6.23 12.91 4.63
N ASP A 210 -5.63 12.53 5.77
CA ASP A 210 -5.79 13.31 7.01
C ASP A 210 -5.18 14.72 6.82
N PRO A 211 -5.98 15.80 6.90
CA PRO A 211 -5.47 17.16 6.77
C PRO A 211 -4.42 17.52 7.83
N ARG A 212 -4.41 16.82 8.96
CA ARG A 212 -3.45 17.00 10.06
C ARG A 212 -2.16 16.21 9.88
N TYR A 213 -2.07 15.34 8.86
CA TYR A 213 -0.93 14.45 8.64
C TYR A 213 0.42 15.18 8.74
N THR A 214 0.58 16.26 7.96
CA THR A 214 1.83 17.03 7.95
C THR A 214 2.15 17.69 9.30
N THR A 215 1.13 18.07 10.07
CA THR A 215 1.31 18.57 11.44
C THR A 215 1.76 17.47 12.38
N THR A 216 1.18 16.27 12.27
CA THR A 216 1.60 15.10 13.07
C THR A 216 3.04 14.69 12.75
N VAL A 217 3.41 14.63 11.47
CA VAL A 217 4.79 14.37 11.01
C VAL A 217 5.76 15.40 11.61
N ALA A 218 5.41 16.69 11.60
CA ALA A 218 6.24 17.74 12.18
C ALA A 218 6.45 17.57 13.70
N LYS A 219 5.41 17.18 14.42
CA LYS A 219 5.49 16.89 15.86
C LYS A 219 6.42 15.73 16.15
N ILE A 220 6.27 14.61 15.44
CA ILE A 220 7.12 13.43 15.60
C ILE A 220 8.57 13.75 15.22
N ALA A 221 8.80 14.48 14.13
CA ALA A 221 10.13 14.93 13.73
C ALA A 221 10.81 15.76 14.85
N THR A 222 10.06 16.66 15.48
CA THR A 222 10.57 17.46 16.61
C THR A 222 10.95 16.58 17.81
N GLN A 223 10.15 15.56 18.13
CA GLN A 223 10.44 14.61 19.21
C GLN A 223 11.67 13.75 18.90
N LEU A 224 11.77 13.24 17.68
CA LEU A 224 12.92 12.46 17.21
C LEU A 224 14.19 13.30 17.26
N TYR A 225 14.16 14.54 16.79
CA TYR A 225 15.30 15.44 16.86
C TYR A 225 15.80 15.62 18.31
N LYS A 226 14.89 15.93 19.25
CA LYS A 226 15.24 16.06 20.67
C LYS A 226 15.88 14.78 21.21
N ARG A 227 15.28 13.61 20.93
CA ARG A 227 15.80 12.31 21.36
C ARG A 227 17.20 12.03 20.81
N LEU A 228 17.43 12.27 19.53
CA LEU A 228 18.69 12.00 18.86
C LEU A 228 19.79 13.01 19.23
N SER A 229 19.41 14.26 19.53
CA SER A 229 20.36 15.31 19.94
C SER A 229 20.82 15.25 21.40
N THR A 230 20.16 14.43 22.23
CA THR A 230 20.46 14.29 23.67
C THR A 230 21.25 13.02 23.99
N GLN A 231 21.56 12.20 22.97
CA GLN A 231 22.41 11.00 23.07
C GLN A 231 23.85 11.36 22.76
#